data_AF-A0AB33ZUU3-F1
#
_entry.id   AF-A0AB33ZUU3-F1
#
_cell.length_a   1.000
_cell.length_b   1.000
_cell.length_c   1.000
_cell.angle_alpha   90.00
_cell.angle_beta   90.00
_cell.angle_gamma   90.00
#
_symmetry.space_group_name_H-M   'P 1'
#
loop_
_entity.id
_entity.type
_entity.pdbx_description
1 polymer ?
#
loop_
_entity_poly.entity_id
_entity_poly.type
_entity_poly.pdbx_seq_one_letter_code
_entity_poly.pdbx_strand_id
1 'polypeptide(L)'
;MNLSVKENVIKEIKEEAGIDIAVERLIAIHDSNKHYKGMYPYGITTVFFLCKPTGGSFTENDETIASRYFALDNLPELSEDKESKKQIEMCFEAYHNSNWQAEFE
;
A
#
# COMPACT_ATOMS: atom_id res chain seq x y z
N MET A 1 -4.28 -8.47 -19.18
CA MET A 1 -2.88 -8.10 -18.92
C MET A 1 -2.34 -9.03 -17.85
N ASN A 2 -1.14 -9.59 -18.05
CA ASN A 2 -0.50 -10.46 -17.05
C ASN A 2 0.68 -9.68 -16.46
N LEU A 3 0.45 -9.00 -15.34
CA LEU A 3 1.49 -8.30 -14.58
C LEU A 3 1.89 -9.13 -13.37
N SER A 4 3.18 -9.12 -13.03
CA SER A 4 3.63 -9.57 -11.71
C SER A 4 3.16 -8.60 -10.62
N VAL A 5 3.15 -9.05 -9.37
CA VAL A 5 2.77 -8.20 -8.22
C VAL A 5 3.61 -6.93 -8.12
N LYS A 6 4.89 -7.00 -8.49
CA LYS A 6 5.81 -5.86 -8.49
C LYS A 6 5.50 -4.88 -9.62
N GLU A 7 5.19 -5.38 -10.81
CA GLU A 7 4.79 -4.51 -11.93
C GLU A 7 3.44 -3.85 -11.66
N ASN A 8 2.52 -4.57 -11.02
CA ASN A 8 1.20 -4.04 -10.69
C ASN A 8 1.30 -2.86 -9.72
N VAL A 9 2.04 -2.97 -8.61
CA VAL A 9 2.17 -1.84 -7.68
C VAL A 9 2.85 -0.61 -8.32
N ILE A 10 3.80 -0.82 -9.23
CA ILE A 10 4.42 0.29 -9.97
C ILE A 10 3.39 0.99 -10.86
N LYS A 11 2.56 0.22 -11.57
CA LYS A 11 1.46 0.75 -12.40
C LYS A 11 0.44 1.52 -11.56
N GLU A 12 -0.11 0.90 -10.51
CA GLU A 12 -1.18 1.51 -9.68
C GLU A 12 -0.70 2.82 -9.04
N ILE A 13 0.51 2.85 -8.46
CA ILE A 13 1.05 4.10 -7.86
C ILE A 13 1.25 5.19 -8.93
N LYS A 14 1.61 4.82 -10.16
CA LYS A 14 1.73 5.78 -11.25
C LYS A 14 0.37 6.34 -11.67
N GLU A 15 -0.64 5.49 -11.79
CA GLU A 15 -1.99 5.86 -12.23
C GLU A 15 -2.74 6.65 -11.14
N GLU A 16 -2.73 6.19 -9.89
CA GLU A 16 -3.47 6.81 -8.79
C GLU A 16 -2.74 8.01 -8.16
N ALA A 17 -1.40 8.00 -8.10
CA ALA A 17 -0.65 9.05 -7.40
C ALA A 17 0.22 9.91 -8.33
N GLY A 18 0.41 9.52 -9.59
CA GLY A 18 1.32 10.20 -10.52
C GLY A 18 2.81 10.00 -10.20
N ILE A 19 3.13 9.16 -9.22
CA ILE A 19 4.49 9.00 -8.67
C ILE A 19 5.20 7.83 -9.34
N ASP A 20 6.45 8.06 -9.76
CA ASP A 20 7.35 7.00 -10.19
C ASP A 20 8.04 6.39 -8.97
N ILE A 21 8.10 5.06 -8.90
CA ILE A 21 8.66 4.35 -7.74
C ILE A 21 9.65 3.25 -8.13
N ALA A 22 10.55 2.93 -7.18
CA ALA A 22 11.31 1.69 -7.15
C ALA A 22 10.83 0.84 -5.96
N VAL A 23 10.43 -0.41 -6.22
CA VAL A 23 10.05 -1.36 -5.16
C VAL A 23 11.32 -1.92 -4.50
N GLU A 24 11.49 -1.65 -3.22
CA GLU A 24 12.69 -1.99 -2.44
C GLU A 24 12.55 -3.33 -1.71
N ARG A 25 11.40 -3.58 -1.06
CA ARG A 25 11.22 -4.77 -0.19
C ARG A 25 9.76 -5.15 -0.04
N LEU A 26 9.49 -6.45 0.16
CA LEU A 26 8.18 -6.95 0.61
C LEU A 26 8.04 -6.71 2.13
N ILE A 27 6.94 -6.08 2.54
CA ILE A 27 6.62 -5.82 3.95
C ILE A 27 5.76 -6.96 4.51
N ALA A 28 4.67 -7.31 3.82
CA ALA A 28 3.74 -8.31 4.29
C ALA A 28 2.86 -8.90 3.18
N ILE A 29 2.27 -10.07 3.46
CA ILE A 29 1.20 -10.70 2.67
C ILE A 29 0.09 -11.10 3.63
N HIS A 30 -1.05 -10.41 3.59
CA HIS A 30 -2.16 -10.64 4.52
C HIS A 30 -3.38 -11.23 3.80
N ASP A 31 -4.14 -12.04 4.53
CA ASP A 31 -5.52 -12.37 4.16
C ASP A 31 -6.42 -11.19 4.55
N SER A 32 -6.86 -10.43 3.55
CA SER A 32 -7.66 -9.24 3.72
C SER A 32 -8.89 -9.45 4.60
N ASN A 33 -9.53 -10.62 4.52
CA ASN A 33 -10.75 -10.93 5.29
C ASN A 33 -10.48 -11.07 6.80
N LYS A 34 -9.22 -11.26 7.23
CA LYS A 34 -8.84 -11.27 8.64
C LYS A 34 -8.60 -9.86 9.21
N HIS A 35 -8.37 -8.87 8.35
CA HIS A 35 -8.00 -7.50 8.75
C HIS A 35 -9.09 -6.46 8.47
N TYR A 36 -9.97 -6.70 7.51
CA TYR A 36 -11.11 -5.81 7.21
C TYR A 36 -12.34 -6.17 8.03
N LYS A 37 -13.20 -5.16 8.26
CA LYS A 37 -14.49 -5.38 8.94
C LYS A 37 -15.53 -6.05 8.05
N GLY A 38 -15.42 -5.89 6.73
CA GLY A 38 -16.27 -6.52 5.74
C GLY A 38 -15.79 -7.92 5.35
N MET A 39 -16.71 -8.89 5.31
CA MET A 39 -16.43 -10.22 4.78
C MET A 39 -16.72 -10.23 3.28
N TYR A 40 -15.69 -10.40 2.46
CA TYR A 40 -15.89 -10.61 1.03
C TYR A 40 -16.29 -12.07 0.77
N PRO A 41 -17.15 -12.35 -0.23
CA PRO A 41 -17.53 -13.72 -0.59
C PRO A 41 -16.40 -14.52 -1.27
N TYR A 42 -15.22 -13.91 -1.42
CA TYR A 42 -14.01 -14.48 -1.99
C TYR A 42 -12.79 -14.11 -1.14
N GLY A 43 -11.74 -14.92 -1.21
CA GLY A 43 -10.46 -14.63 -0.57
C GLY A 43 -9.73 -13.51 -1.30
N ILE A 44 -9.26 -12.51 -0.56
CA ILE A 44 -8.42 -11.44 -1.08
C ILE A 44 -7.10 -11.50 -0.33
N THR A 45 -6.00 -11.38 -1.07
CA THR A 45 -4.65 -11.32 -0.50
C THR A 45 -4.10 -9.92 -0.73
N THR A 46 -3.84 -9.20 0.35
CA THR A 46 -3.21 -7.87 0.29
C THR A 46 -1.70 -8.02 0.42
N VAL A 47 -0.94 -7.49 -0.54
CA VAL A 47 0.52 -7.54 -0.54
C VAL A 47 1.08 -6.13 -0.33
N PHE A 48 1.86 -5.95 0.72
CA PHE A 48 2.44 -4.66 1.09
C PHE A 48 3.90 -4.59 0.65
N PHE A 49 4.27 -3.52 -0.05
CA PHE A 49 5.64 -3.26 -0.49
C PHE A 49 6.17 -1.95 0.09
N LEU A 50 7.45 -1.95 0.48
CA LEU A 50 8.21 -0.73 0.70
C LEU A 50 8.71 -0.22 -0.65
N CYS A 51 8.32 1.01 -0.97
CA CYS A 51 8.62 1.66 -2.25
C CYS A 51 9.34 2.99 -2.01
N LYS A 52 10.32 3.29 -2.86
CA LYS A 52 11.04 4.55 -2.87
C LYS A 52 10.57 5.42 -4.04
N PRO A 53 10.08 6.65 -3.80
CA PRO A 53 9.80 7.60 -4.87
C PRO A 53 11.07 7.94 -5.65
N THR A 54 10.98 7.93 -6.97
CA THR A 54 12.08 8.27 -7.89
C THR A 54 11.76 9.48 -8.78
N GLY A 55 10.51 9.93 -8.79
CA GLY A 55 10.07 11.09 -9.55
C GLY A 55 8.54 11.17 -9.63
N GLY A 56 8.07 11.99 -10.57
CA GLY A 56 6.64 12.18 -10.82
C GLY A 56 5.99 13.20 -9.89
N SER A 57 4.74 13.52 -10.20
CA SER A 57 3.90 14.42 -9.45
C SER A 57 2.45 14.10 -9.75
N PHE A 58 1.59 14.24 -8.74
CA PHE A 58 0.18 13.99 -8.89
C PHE A 58 -0.48 14.90 -9.91
N THR A 59 -1.44 14.34 -10.65
CA THR A 59 -2.43 15.06 -11.45
C THR A 59 -3.76 14.37 -11.24
N GLU A 60 -4.81 15.15 -10.99
CA GLU A 60 -6.17 14.64 -10.86
C GLU A 60 -6.56 13.81 -12.09
N ASN A 61 -7.22 12.68 -11.83
CA ASN A 61 -7.60 11.69 -12.83
C ASN A 61 -8.94 11.05 -12.49
N ASP A 62 -9.40 10.13 -13.34
CA ASP A 62 -10.73 9.51 -13.21
C ASP A 62 -10.89 8.63 -11.96
N GLU A 63 -9.79 8.23 -11.31
CA GLU A 63 -9.78 7.33 -10.15
C GLU A 63 -9.52 8.07 -8.83
N THR A 64 -8.71 9.13 -8.87
CA THR A 64 -8.22 9.84 -7.68
C THR A 64 -8.19 11.35 -7.88
N ILE A 65 -8.69 12.07 -6.87
CA ILE A 65 -8.82 13.54 -6.89
C ILE A 65 -7.67 14.27 -6.20
N ALA A 66 -6.92 13.58 -5.33
CA ALA A 66 -5.80 14.16 -4.59
C ALA A 66 -4.85 13.08 -4.06
N SER A 67 -3.57 13.42 -3.92
CA SER A 67 -2.60 12.64 -3.17
C SER A 67 -1.77 13.55 -2.24
N ARG A 68 -1.42 13.05 -1.05
CA ARG A 68 -0.61 13.76 -0.04
C ARG A 68 0.17 12.78 0.82
N TYR A 69 1.27 13.26 1.39
CA TYR A 69 1.98 12.56 2.46
C TYR A 69 1.39 12.96 3.82
N PHE A 70 1.23 11.97 4.69
CA PHE A 70 0.70 12.14 6.03
C PHE A 70 1.68 11.58 7.06
N ALA A 71 1.78 12.24 8.21
CA ALA A 71 2.49 11.69 9.36
C ALA A 71 1.61 10.64 10.04
N LEU A 72 2.23 9.64 10.68
CA LEU A 72 1.51 8.54 11.34
C LEU A 72 0.57 9.00 12.46
N ASP A 73 0.92 10.09 13.14
CA ASP A 73 0.12 10.72 14.19
C ASP A 73 -0.92 11.72 13.65
N ASN A 74 -0.93 11.95 12.34
CA ASN A 74 -1.84 12.87 11.65
C ASN A 74 -2.37 12.27 10.35
N LEU A 75 -2.84 11.02 10.44
CA LEU A 75 -3.49 10.32 9.32
C LEU A 75 -4.85 10.96 8.98
N PRO A 76 -5.25 10.93 7.70
CA PRO A 76 -6.61 11.32 7.32
C PRO A 76 -7.62 10.27 7.80
N GLU A 77 -8.90 10.52 7.57
CA GLU A 77 -9.91 9.47 7.69
C GLU A 77 -9.57 8.30 6.74
N LEU A 78 -9.50 7.10 7.29
CA LEU A 78 -9.12 5.90 6.55
C LEU A 78 -10.36 5.17 6.05
N SER A 79 -10.24 4.60 4.85
CA SER A 79 -11.18 3.58 4.38
C SER A 79 -10.79 2.24 5.00
N GLU A 80 -11.36 1.92 6.17
CA GLU A 80 -11.04 0.71 6.96
C GLU A 80 -11.30 -0.62 6.22
N ASP A 81 -12.02 -0.60 5.08
CA ASP A 81 -12.19 -1.75 4.18
C ASP A 81 -11.03 -1.95 3.20
N LYS A 82 -10.08 -1.00 3.14
CA LYS A 82 -8.87 -1.07 2.32
C LYS A 82 -7.61 -1.16 3.18
N GLU A 83 -7.46 -0.27 4.15
CA GLU A 83 -6.30 -0.27 5.04
C GLU A 83 -6.70 0.17 6.44
N SER A 84 -6.32 -0.65 7.42
CA SER A 84 -6.45 -0.32 8.83
C SER A 84 -5.26 0.49 9.32
N LYS A 85 -5.46 1.30 10.37
CA LYS A 85 -4.38 2.01 11.05
C LYS A 85 -3.24 1.06 11.48
N LYS A 86 -3.57 -0.15 11.93
CA LYS A 86 -2.59 -1.15 12.37
C LYS A 86 -1.67 -1.62 11.24
N GLN A 87 -2.18 -1.77 10.02
CA GLN A 87 -1.36 -2.11 8.86
C GLN A 87 -0.45 -0.95 8.47
N ILE A 88 -0.91 0.30 8.60
CA ILE A 88 -0.06 1.48 8.40
C ILE A 88 1.07 1.50 9.43
N GLU A 89 0.75 1.30 10.72
CA GLU A 89 1.75 1.21 11.80
C GLU A 89 2.81 0.13 11.51
N MET A 90 2.38 -1.07 11.08
CA MET A 90 3.28 -2.15 10.64
C MET A 90 4.21 -1.71 9.49
N CYS A 91 3.71 -0.99 8.49
CA CYS A 91 4.55 -0.47 7.40
C CYS A 91 5.61 0.52 7.90
N PHE A 92 5.28 1.36 8.89
CA PHE A 92 6.24 2.25 9.55
C PHE A 92 7.27 1.47 10.39
N GLU A 93 6.86 0.43 11.12
CA GLU A 93 7.77 -0.44 11.85
C GLU A 93 8.76 -1.14 10.91
N ALA A 94 8.24 -1.68 9.80
CA ALA A 94 9.05 -2.28 8.74
C ALA A 94 10.07 -1.28 8.20
N TYR A 95 9.65 -0.04 7.89
CA TYR A 95 10.55 1.01 7.40
C TYR A 95 11.72 1.28 8.36
N HIS A 96 11.47 1.32 9.67
CA HIS A 96 12.51 1.56 10.67
C HIS A 96 13.37 0.34 11.01
N ASN A 97 12.99 -0.86 10.55
CA ASN A 97 13.73 -2.09 10.78
C ASN A 97 14.44 -2.57 9.50
N SER A 98 15.76 -2.39 9.43
CA SER A 98 16.57 -2.84 8.28
C SER A 98 16.54 -4.36 8.08
N ASN A 99 16.28 -5.14 9.14
CA ASN A 99 16.24 -6.60 9.12
C ASN A 99 14.80 -7.16 9.14
N TRP A 100 13.80 -6.33 8.82
CA TRP A 100 12.40 -6.76 8.76
C TRP A 100 12.26 -8.05 7.95
N GLN A 101 11.59 -9.03 8.55
CA GLN A 101 11.16 -10.24 7.86
C GLN A 101 9.71 -10.03 7.47
N ALA A 102 9.38 -10.29 6.20
CA ALA A 102 8.01 -10.09 5.74
C ALA A 102 7.03 -10.90 6.59
N GLU A 103 5.96 -10.25 7.07
CA GLU A 103 4.88 -10.94 7.77
C GLU A 103 3.96 -11.61 6.77
N PHE A 104 3.57 -12.85 7.01
CA PHE A 104 2.64 -13.55 6.14
C PHE A 104 1.79 -14.55 6.90
N GLU A 105 0.58 -14.76 6.39
CA GLU A 105 -0.44 -15.66 6.94
C GLU A 105 -1.37 -16.24 5.87
#